data_AF-Q1VRF6-F1
#
_entry.id   AF-Q1VRF6-F1
#
_cell.length_a   1.000
_cell.length_b   1.000
_cell.length_c   1.000
_cell.angle_alpha   90.00
_cell.angle_beta   90.00
_cell.angle_gamma   90.00
#
_symmetry.space_group_name_H-M   'P 1'
#
loop_
_entity.id
_entity.type
_entity.pdbx_description
1 polymer ?
#
loop_
_entity_poly.entity_id
_entity_poly.type
_entity_poly.pdbx_seq_one_letter_code
_entity_poly.pdbx_strand_id
1 'polypeptide(L)'
;MSKHEEMYKLVTEYQSSGLSSKAFSKERGISPSTFSYWIRKKKEEDHPGGFVEVDTGLKSSASAMEFIYPNGVKLQMSSPDLALIARLVKLY
;
A
#
# COMPACT_ATOMS: atom_id res chain seq x y z
N MET A 1 24.84 -13.18 20.50
CA MET A 1 24.30 -12.14 19.60
C MET A 1 25.24 -12.02 18.42
N SER A 2 24.73 -12.23 17.21
CA SER A 2 25.48 -11.95 15.98
C SER A 2 25.57 -10.44 15.77
N LYS A 3 26.65 -9.94 15.14
CA LYS A 3 26.76 -8.52 14.73
C LYS A 3 25.56 -8.06 13.89
N HIS A 4 24.95 -8.99 13.16
CA HIS A 4 23.78 -8.73 12.32
C HIS A 4 22.50 -8.50 13.15
N GLU A 5 22.35 -9.19 14.29
CA GLU A 5 21.22 -8.98 15.20
C GLU A 5 21.31 -7.64 15.93
N GLU A 6 22.51 -7.24 16.37
CA GLU A 6 22.73 -5.94 17.03
C GLU A 6 22.42 -4.79 16.08
N MET A 7 22.87 -4.92 14.83
CA MET A 7 22.53 -4.00 13.75
C MET A 7 21.02 -3.84 13.59
N TYR A 8 20.28 -4.96 13.50
CA TYR A 8 18.83 -4.90 13.33
C TYR A 8 18.10 -4.33 14.52
N LYS A 9 18.55 -4.65 15.74
CA LYS A 9 18.00 -4.06 16.95
C LYS A 9 18.13 -2.53 16.92
N LEU A 10 19.30 -2.01 16.55
CA LEU A 10 19.53 -0.56 16.45
C LEU A 10 18.65 0.10 15.38
N VAL A 11 18.45 -0.55 14.22
CA VAL A 11 17.55 0.01 13.18
C VAL A 11 16.09 0.01 13.64
N THR A 12 15.65 -1.01 14.38
CA THR A 12 14.29 -1.05 14.97
C THR A 12 14.11 0.02 16.05
N GLU A 13 15.08 0.21 16.93
CA GLU A 13 15.07 1.30 17.92
C GLU A 13 15.04 2.68 17.26
N TYR A 14 15.73 2.84 16.14
CA TYR A 14 15.66 4.07 15.35
C TYR A 14 14.26 4.33 14.80
N GLN A 15 13.61 3.30 14.22
CA GLN A 15 12.25 3.43 13.68
C GLN A 15 11.23 3.84 14.75
N SER A 16 11.40 3.38 16.01
CA SER A 16 10.53 3.79 17.12
C SER A 16 10.90 5.14 17.74
N SER A 17 12.16 5.58 17.60
CA SER A 17 12.64 6.83 18.21
C SER A 17 12.05 8.11 17.60
N GLY A 18 11.62 8.07 16.34
CA GLY A 18 11.17 9.27 15.61
C GLY A 18 12.27 10.30 15.32
N LEU A 19 13.53 10.00 15.67
CA LEU A 19 14.68 10.87 15.41
C LEU A 19 15.10 10.79 13.94
N SER A 20 15.87 11.78 13.48
CA SER A 20 16.56 11.67 12.19
C SER A 20 17.72 10.67 12.28
N SER A 21 18.02 9.98 11.17
CA SER A 21 19.14 9.03 11.08
C SER A 21 20.46 9.64 11.58
N LYS A 22 20.72 10.92 11.28
CA LYS A 22 21.91 11.66 11.72
C LYS A 22 21.94 11.91 13.23
N ALA A 23 20.80 12.23 13.83
CA ALA A 23 20.70 12.44 15.28
C ALA A 23 20.90 11.12 16.04
N PHE A 24 20.20 10.07 15.61
CA PHE A 24 20.29 8.75 16.21
C PHE A 24 21.70 8.15 16.10
N SER A 25 22.34 8.25 14.93
CA SER A 25 23.70 7.76 14.74
C SER A 25 24.71 8.51 15.63
N LYS A 26 24.52 9.82 15.84
CA LYS A 26 25.35 10.63 16.72
C LYS A 26 25.19 10.23 18.20
N GLU A 27 23.96 10.04 18.67
CA GLU A 27 23.68 9.62 20.05
C GLU A 27 24.22 8.23 20.37
N ARG A 28 24.15 7.30 19.39
CA ARG A 28 24.64 5.92 19.55
C ARG A 28 26.12 5.74 19.21
N GLY A 29 26.83 6.80 18.80
CA GLY A 29 28.26 6.75 18.46
C GLY A 29 28.57 5.96 17.17
N ILE A 30 27.60 5.86 16.25
CA ILE A 30 27.71 5.12 15.00
C ILE A 30 28.04 6.09 13.86
N SER A 31 28.93 5.69 12.96
CA SER A 31 29.18 6.46 11.74
C SER A 31 27.89 6.61 10.91
N PRO A 32 27.53 7.83 10.47
CA PRO A 32 26.32 8.06 9.67
C PRO A 32 26.25 7.20 8.41
N SER A 33 27.40 6.96 7.77
CA SER A 33 27.52 6.14 6.55
C SER A 33 27.17 4.67 6.83
N THR A 34 27.70 4.15 7.94
CA THR A 34 27.44 2.78 8.40
C THR A 34 25.98 2.60 8.77
N PHE A 35 25.41 3.57 9.50
CA PHE A 35 24.01 3.52 9.89
C PHE A 35 23.07 3.60 8.68
N SER A 36 23.38 4.45 7.71
CA SER A 36 22.63 4.53 6.44
C SER A 36 22.69 3.23 5.65
N TYR A 37 23.85 2.57 5.63
CA TYR A 37 24.00 1.25 5.03
C TYR A 37 23.10 0.20 5.72
N TRP A 38 23.05 0.19 7.06
CA TRP A 38 22.20 -0.73 7.81
C TRP A 38 20.70 -0.54 7.54
N ILE A 39 20.25 0.72 7.47
CA ILE A 39 18.86 1.04 7.10
C ILE A 39 18.54 0.50 5.70
N ARG A 40 19.41 0.76 4.72
CA ARG A 40 19.23 0.28 3.35
C ARG A 40 19.20 -1.25 3.28
N LYS A 41 20.15 -1.92 3.95
CA LYS A 41 20.23 -3.37 3.99
C LYS A 41 18.97 -4.00 4.59
N LYS A 42 18.47 -3.45 5.70
CA LYS A 42 17.21 -3.92 6.30
C LYS A 42 16.03 -3.75 5.34
N LYS A 43 15.95 -2.60 4.66
CA LYS A 43 14.89 -2.33 3.68
C LYS A 43 14.93 -3.30 2.49
N GLU A 44 16.13 -3.66 2.01
CA GLU A 44 16.30 -4.63 0.93
C GLU A 44 15.96 -6.06 1.35
N GLU A 45 16.17 -6.43 2.63
CA GLU A 45 15.73 -7.74 3.15
C GLU A 45 14.21 -7.81 3.38
N ASP A 46 13.60 -6.74 3.91
CA ASP A 46 12.14 -6.65 4.11
C ASP A 46 11.40 -6.56 2.77
N HIS A 47 11.99 -5.86 1.80
CA HIS A 47 11.46 -5.66 0.46
C HIS A 47 12.55 -5.98 -0.57
N PRO A 48 12.72 -7.25 -0.95
CA PRO A 48 13.60 -7.62 -2.04
C PRO A 48 13.15 -6.83 -3.27
N GLY A 49 14.04 -6.02 -3.83
CA GLY A 49 13.71 -5.02 -4.85
C GLY A 49 12.86 -5.58 -5.99
N GLY A 50 11.92 -4.76 -6.47
CA GLY A 50 10.97 -5.14 -7.51
C GLY A 50 9.91 -4.07 -7.72
N PHE A 51 8.98 -4.32 -8.64
CA PHE A 51 7.80 -3.48 -8.77
C PHE A 51 6.91 -3.69 -7.55
N VAL A 52 6.58 -2.60 -6.86
CA VAL A 52 5.59 -2.59 -5.78
C VAL A 52 4.24 -2.29 -6.41
N GLU A 53 3.25 -3.14 -6.16
CA GLU A 53 1.88 -2.88 -6.57
C GLU A 53 1.38 -1.61 -5.87
N VAL A 54 1.06 -0.59 -6.66
CA VAL A 54 0.38 0.60 -6.17
C VAL A 54 -1.11 0.30 -6.22
N ASP A 55 -1.72 -0.03 -5.08
CA ASP A 55 -3.17 -0.10 -4.98
C ASP A 55 -3.72 1.30 -5.27
N THR A 56 -4.24 1.50 -6.48
CA THR A 56 -4.80 2.77 -6.94
C THR A 56 -6.15 3.08 -6.30
N GLY A 57 -6.59 2.32 -5.30
CA GLY A 57 -7.79 2.63 -4.53
C GLY A 57 -9.08 2.53 -5.35
N LEU A 58 -9.01 2.04 -6.58
CA LEU A 58 -10.18 1.51 -7.32
C LEU A 58 -10.61 0.17 -6.72
N LYS A 59 -10.69 0.09 -5.39
CA LYS A 59 -11.71 -0.74 -4.77
C LYS A 59 -12.99 -0.15 -5.30
N SER A 60 -13.70 -0.88 -6.18
CA SER A 60 -15.03 -0.52 -6.66
C SER A 60 -15.84 0.02 -5.49
N SER A 61 -15.86 1.35 -5.31
CA SER A 61 -16.89 2.00 -4.55
C SER A 61 -18.11 1.60 -5.34
N ALA A 62 -18.94 0.72 -4.77
CA ALA A 62 -20.23 0.29 -5.28
C ALA A 62 -20.80 1.35 -6.21
N SER A 63 -20.47 1.25 -7.50
CA SER A 63 -20.65 2.36 -8.42
C SER A 63 -22.11 2.29 -8.75
N ALA A 64 -22.88 3.13 -8.06
CA ALA A 64 -24.31 3.20 -8.25
C ALA A 64 -24.56 3.45 -9.73
N MET A 65 -24.94 2.40 -10.45
CA MET A 65 -25.14 2.44 -11.88
C MET A 65 -26.62 2.75 -12.10
N GLU A 66 -26.89 3.78 -12.89
CA GLU A 66 -28.23 4.13 -13.31
C GLU A 66 -28.47 3.59 -14.73
N PHE A 67 -29.59 2.89 -14.91
CA PHE A 67 -30.05 2.38 -16.18
C PHE A 67 -31.42 2.99 -16.50
N ILE A 68 -31.57 3.60 -17.69
CA ILE A 68 -32.77 4.34 -18.09
C ILE A 68 -33.35 3.73 -19.37
N TYR A 69 -34.60 3.27 -19.32
CA TYR A 69 -35.33 2.76 -20.48
C TYR A 69 -35.94 3.90 -21.31
N PRO A 70 -36.22 3.68 -22.62
CA PRO A 70 -36.87 4.67 -23.48
C PRO A 70 -38.24 5.15 -23.00
N ASN A 71 -38.96 4.31 -22.25
CA ASN A 71 -40.24 4.64 -21.62
C ASN A 71 -40.10 5.47 -20.32
N GLY A 72 -38.88 5.85 -19.95
CA GLY A 72 -38.58 6.67 -18.76
C GLY A 72 -38.38 5.88 -17.47
N VAL A 73 -38.48 4.55 -17.48
CA VAL A 73 -38.20 3.72 -16.29
C VAL A 73 -36.72 3.77 -15.95
N LYS A 74 -36.40 4.04 -14.67
CA LYS A 74 -35.03 4.14 -14.16
C LYS A 74 -34.76 3.04 -13.14
N LEU A 75 -33.62 2.38 -13.25
CA LEU A 75 -33.12 1.39 -12.29
C LEU A 75 -31.80 1.87 -11.73
N GLN A 76 -31.66 1.87 -10.41
CA GLN A 76 -30.41 2.18 -9.72
C GLN A 76 -29.89 0.92 -9.03
N MET A 77 -28.63 0.57 -9.29
CA MET A 77 -28.02 -0.66 -8.80
C MET A 77 -26.70 -0.33 -8.09
N SER A 78 -26.58 -0.72 -6.82
CA SER A 78 -25.34 -0.55 -6.04
C SER A 78 -24.24 -1.54 -6.45
N SER A 79 -24.62 -2.67 -7.06
CA SER A 79 -23.70 -3.67 -7.62
C SER A 79 -24.24 -4.14 -8.98
N PRO A 80 -23.81 -3.53 -10.09
CA PRO A 80 -24.31 -3.89 -11.41
C PRO A 80 -23.82 -5.30 -11.83
N ASP A 81 -24.76 -6.24 -11.95
CA ASP A 81 -24.52 -7.53 -12.61
C ASP A 81 -24.76 -7.37 -14.12
N LEU A 82 -23.67 -7.47 -14.90
CA LEU A 82 -23.69 -7.37 -16.36
C LEU A 82 -24.61 -8.40 -17.02
N ALA A 83 -24.76 -9.60 -16.43
CA ALA A 83 -25.64 -10.63 -16.97
C ALA A 83 -27.12 -10.24 -16.81
N LEU A 84 -27.47 -9.65 -15.67
CA LEU A 84 -28.81 -9.14 -15.41
C LEU A 84 -29.12 -7.94 -16.32
N ILE A 85 -28.18 -7.01 -16.49
CA ILE A 85 -28.33 -5.86 -17.40
C ILE A 85 -28.55 -6.35 -18.85
N ALA A 86 -27.78 -7.33 -19.32
CA ALA A 86 -27.94 -7.87 -20.66
C ALA A 86 -29.33 -8.51 -20.89
N ARG A 87 -29.91 -9.14 -19.86
CA ARG A 87 -31.29 -9.68 -19.92
C ARG A 87 -32.33 -8.56 -19.95
N LEU A 88 -32.12 -7.52 -19.15
CA LEU A 88 -32.99 -6.35 -19.08
C LEU A 88 -33.04 -5.56 -20.39
N VAL A 89 -31.90 -5.46 -21.09
CA VAL A 89 -31.83 -4.84 -22.42
C VAL A 89 -32.58 -5.68 -23.47
N LYS A 90 -32.55 -7.01 -23.39
CA LYS A 90 -33.21 -7.91 -24.35
C LYS A 90 -34.73 -8.01 -24.18
N LEU A 91 -35.28 -7.54 -23.05
CA LEU A 91 -36.73 -7.54 -22.80
C LEU A 91 -37.45 -6.36 -23.48
N TYR A 92 -36.69 -5.47 -24.12
CA TYR A 92 -37.15 -4.33 -24.90
C TYR A 92 -36.68 -4.47 -26.34
#